data_AF-A0A9P0NA14-F1
#
_entry.id   AF-A0A9P0NA14-F1
#
_cell.length_a   1.000
_cell.length_b   1.000
_cell.length_c   1.000
_cell.angle_alpha   90.00
_cell.angle_beta   90.00
_cell.angle_gamma   90.00
#
_symmetry.space_group_name_H-M   'P 1'
#
loop_
_entity.id
_entity.type
_entity.pdbx_description
1 polymer ?
#
loop_
_entity_poly.entity_id
_entity_poly.type
_entity_poly.pdbx_seq_one_letter_code
_entity_poly.pdbx_strand_id
1 'polypeptide(L)'
;MSQKSCNNNRRSNPAKMYEALHKKRAAECEAREQWAGVTQYFKTWENNSNKFTNWTSPQYYKKSSELQLEMRRREQRKLEEEQEELEKWRKKLRDRQLEDEEFKKGQMKKKPIPLSRPNSAGQKTPCEEMAMELKRKHDAVTDREIELRLHVRSKSCDPKQAKQYVMRERERSSESSWDDRMKEKKSADLKRREQSEHEQRLNEEQSAANRLAEEEKHRTRQTRSSQLKDELVGRVAELKNRSDRCDELKRLESAYLTLQGQVEDVERSNEKLDRKKIQSLSRAKALRQYLTTLKQRSKEVVEFLREDRKLLDDLVSTVRSSNASGSINLGGMVNELKDLYNQYEDDESQRLYLMDFMFEEEARNMWRSQEERWRREHALRKTGIDNLFSAIKTQLEENIDKCLDEQRILISEREELISIIEKGNDELKRLEAESAEFYEQYPDYCSSDNNNNDEIQSSDSTDYRKFEKTALKVMDREQKLLAEMARMNLLDDSKLTDHRRKKSVW
;
A
#
# COMPACT_ATOMS: atom_id res chain seq x y z
N MET A 1 -33.44 63.10 -78.54
CA MET A 1 -33.91 61.92 -77.77
C MET A 1 -32.87 61.62 -76.71
N SER A 2 -33.17 61.85 -75.43
CA SER A 2 -32.26 61.52 -74.32
C SER A 2 -33.12 61.01 -73.17
N GLN A 3 -33.06 59.70 -72.92
CA GLN A 3 -33.78 59.04 -71.85
C GLN A 3 -33.14 59.43 -70.52
N LYS A 4 -33.84 60.27 -69.76
CA LYS A 4 -33.54 60.58 -68.37
C LYS A 4 -33.73 59.32 -67.53
N SER A 5 -32.64 58.81 -66.99
CA SER A 5 -32.63 57.83 -65.91
C SER A 5 -33.28 58.45 -64.68
N CYS A 6 -34.50 58.04 -64.38
CA CYS A 6 -35.22 58.44 -63.18
C CYS A 6 -34.63 57.73 -61.97
N ASN A 7 -33.82 58.48 -61.22
CA ASN A 7 -33.18 58.06 -59.99
C ASN A 7 -34.25 57.84 -58.91
N ASN A 8 -34.65 56.58 -58.68
CA ASN A 8 -35.58 56.20 -57.63
C ASN A 8 -34.85 56.21 -56.27
N ASN A 9 -34.91 57.35 -55.57
CA ASN A 9 -34.61 57.45 -54.15
C ASN A 9 -35.66 56.66 -53.34
N ARG A 10 -35.54 55.33 -53.27
CA ARG A 10 -36.23 54.50 -52.29
C ARG A 10 -35.61 54.78 -50.94
N ARG A 11 -36.31 55.52 -50.07
CA ARG A 11 -35.97 55.63 -48.65
C ARG A 11 -35.88 54.21 -48.08
N SER A 12 -34.69 53.83 -47.59
CA SER A 12 -34.46 52.55 -46.95
C SER A 12 -35.44 52.37 -45.79
N ASN A 13 -36.17 51.26 -45.79
CA ASN A 13 -37.12 50.92 -44.74
C ASN A 13 -36.37 50.90 -43.38
N PRO A 14 -36.79 51.71 -42.38
CA PRO A 14 -36.10 51.81 -41.10
C PRO A 14 -35.97 50.44 -40.41
N ALA A 15 -36.94 49.54 -40.56
CA ALA A 15 -36.86 48.19 -40.00
C ALA A 15 -35.70 47.36 -40.59
N LYS A 16 -35.41 47.50 -41.89
CA LYS A 16 -34.27 46.83 -42.53
C LYS A 16 -32.93 47.42 -42.09
N MET A 17 -32.89 48.73 -41.82
CA MET A 17 -31.71 49.37 -41.24
C MET A 17 -31.46 48.93 -39.80
N TYR A 18 -32.50 48.80 -38.98
CA TYR A 18 -32.39 48.26 -37.62
C TYR A 18 -31.92 46.80 -37.64
N GLU A 19 -32.50 45.97 -38.50
CA GLU A 19 -32.08 44.56 -38.64
C GLU A 19 -30.60 44.44 -39.07
N ALA A 20 -30.15 45.27 -40.02
CA ALA A 20 -28.75 45.31 -40.44
C ALA A 20 -27.81 45.78 -39.32
N LEU A 21 -28.22 46.76 -38.52
CA LEU A 21 -27.49 47.22 -37.33
C LEU A 21 -27.38 46.12 -36.27
N HIS A 22 -28.46 45.37 -36.02
CA HIS A 22 -28.44 44.24 -35.09
C HIS A 22 -27.53 43.11 -35.57
N LYS A 23 -27.57 42.76 -36.86
CA LYS A 23 -26.66 41.76 -37.45
C LYS A 23 -25.19 42.20 -37.35
N LYS A 24 -24.91 43.48 -37.61
CA LYS A 24 -23.57 44.04 -37.44
C LYS A 24 -23.09 43.95 -36.00
N ARG A 25 -23.94 44.32 -35.02
CA ARG A 25 -23.60 44.21 -33.59
C ARG A 25 -23.38 42.77 -33.15
N ALA A 26 -24.22 41.83 -33.61
CA ALA A 26 -24.07 40.42 -33.29
C ALA A 26 -22.75 39.86 -33.84
N ALA A 27 -22.42 40.16 -35.10
CA ALA A 27 -21.15 39.76 -35.70
C ALA A 27 -19.93 40.41 -34.99
N GLU A 28 -20.04 41.66 -34.56
CA GLU A 28 -18.99 42.31 -33.75
C GLU A 28 -18.84 41.68 -32.36
N CYS A 29 -19.93 41.24 -31.73
CA CYS A 29 -19.87 40.51 -30.45
C CYS A 29 -19.23 39.14 -30.63
N GLU A 30 -19.66 38.36 -31.64
CA GLU A 30 -19.08 37.05 -31.95
C GLU A 30 -17.59 37.16 -32.28
N ALA A 31 -17.18 38.16 -33.06
CA ALA A 31 -15.78 38.42 -33.32
C ALA A 31 -15.01 38.74 -32.02
N ARG A 32 -15.57 39.56 -31.12
CA ARG A 32 -14.93 39.85 -29.82
C ARG A 32 -14.79 38.61 -28.96
N GLU A 33 -15.78 37.73 -28.92
CA GLU A 33 -15.73 36.46 -28.18
C GLU A 33 -14.66 35.53 -28.75
N GLN A 34 -14.58 35.40 -30.08
CA GLN A 34 -13.52 34.64 -30.75
C GLN A 34 -12.13 35.21 -30.44
N TRP A 35 -11.95 36.53 -30.52
CA TRP A 35 -10.68 37.19 -30.18
C TRP A 35 -10.33 37.04 -28.69
N ALA A 36 -11.31 37.06 -27.79
CA ALA A 36 -11.09 36.82 -26.37
C ALA A 36 -10.62 35.38 -26.10
N GLY A 37 -11.23 34.39 -26.77
CA GLY A 37 -10.81 32.99 -26.69
C GLY A 37 -9.39 32.78 -27.19
N VAL A 38 -9.04 33.36 -28.34
CA VAL A 38 -7.66 33.31 -28.89
C VAL A 38 -6.67 33.99 -27.94
N THR A 39 -7.02 35.13 -27.35
CA THR A 39 -6.15 35.84 -26.40
C THR A 39 -5.95 35.02 -25.13
N GLN A 40 -6.99 34.37 -24.61
CA GLN A 40 -6.87 33.47 -23.46
C GLN A 40 -5.98 32.28 -23.76
N TYR A 41 -6.12 31.67 -24.94
CA TYR A 41 -5.26 30.58 -25.38
C TYR A 41 -3.77 30.98 -25.42
N PHE A 42 -3.44 32.14 -25.97
CA PHE A 42 -2.04 32.59 -25.98
C PHE A 42 -1.52 32.96 -24.59
N LYS A 43 -2.37 33.50 -23.70
CA LYS A 43 -1.98 33.75 -22.30
C LYS A 43 -1.70 32.46 -21.54
N THR A 44 -2.55 31.44 -21.69
CA THR A 44 -2.33 30.14 -21.04
C THR A 44 -1.09 29.46 -21.62
N TRP A 45 -0.88 29.56 -22.93
CA TRP A 45 0.31 29.05 -23.60
C TRP A 45 1.58 29.77 -23.17
N GLU A 46 1.57 31.10 -23.06
CA GLU A 46 2.70 31.91 -22.58
C GLU A 46 3.04 31.59 -21.13
N ASN A 47 2.03 31.40 -20.28
CA ASN A 47 2.24 30.95 -18.90
C ASN A 47 2.86 29.55 -18.84
N ASN A 48 2.39 28.61 -19.66
CA ASN A 48 2.94 27.26 -19.71
C ASN A 48 4.36 27.25 -20.28
N SER A 49 4.60 28.04 -21.33
CA SER A 49 5.92 28.25 -21.91
C SER A 49 6.87 28.89 -20.90
N ASN A 50 6.43 29.87 -20.12
CA ASN A 50 7.23 30.51 -19.07
C ASN A 50 7.55 29.55 -17.92
N LYS A 51 6.62 28.67 -17.54
CA LYS A 51 6.90 27.61 -16.56
C LYS A 51 7.93 26.63 -17.11
N PHE A 52 7.76 26.22 -18.36
CA PHE A 52 8.69 25.31 -19.03
C PHE A 52 10.09 25.93 -19.14
N THR A 53 10.21 27.16 -19.63
CA THR A 53 11.51 27.86 -19.74
C THR A 53 12.15 28.07 -18.38
N ASN A 54 11.37 28.34 -17.33
CA ASN A 54 11.88 28.40 -15.97
C ASN A 54 12.37 27.03 -15.47
N TRP A 55 11.65 25.93 -15.71
CA TRP A 55 12.06 24.59 -15.30
C TRP A 55 13.27 24.08 -16.07
N THR A 56 13.39 24.44 -17.35
CA THR A 56 14.55 24.12 -18.18
C THR A 56 15.68 25.14 -18.03
N SER A 57 15.48 26.21 -17.25
CA SER A 57 16.50 27.23 -17.04
C SER A 57 17.65 26.65 -16.21
N PRO A 58 18.91 26.87 -16.60
CA PRO A 58 20.06 26.51 -15.76
C PRO A 58 19.98 27.07 -14.33
N GLN A 59 19.26 28.18 -14.12
CA GLN A 59 19.07 28.74 -12.77
C GLN A 59 18.14 27.92 -11.89
N TYR A 60 17.17 27.20 -12.47
CA TYR A 60 16.27 26.33 -11.70
C TYR A 60 17.04 25.14 -11.12
N TYR A 61 17.88 24.50 -11.93
CA TYR A 61 18.75 23.41 -11.46
C TYR A 61 19.74 23.90 -10.39
N LYS A 62 20.27 25.12 -10.51
CA LYS A 62 21.09 25.74 -9.46
C LYS A 62 20.33 25.94 -8.16
N LYS A 63 19.11 26.51 -8.21
CA LYS A 63 18.25 26.69 -7.04
C LYS A 63 17.83 25.37 -6.39
N SER A 64 17.53 24.35 -7.20
CA SER A 64 17.19 23.01 -6.71
C SER A 64 18.39 22.35 -6.01
N SER A 65 19.58 22.47 -6.61
CA SER A 65 20.83 21.99 -6.02
C SER A 65 21.17 22.74 -4.72
N GLU A 66 20.96 24.05 -4.65
CA GLU A 66 21.15 24.84 -3.43
C GLU A 66 20.17 24.42 -2.33
N LEU A 67 18.90 24.15 -2.68
CA LEU A 67 17.90 23.66 -1.73
C LEU A 67 18.29 22.31 -1.14
N GLN A 68 18.79 21.38 -1.98
CA GLN A 68 19.29 20.08 -1.52
C GLN A 68 20.51 20.23 -0.60
N LEU A 69 21.40 21.18 -0.90
CA LEU A 69 22.57 21.46 -0.07
C LEU A 69 22.16 22.07 1.29
N GLU A 70 21.16 22.95 1.29
CA GLU A 70 20.58 23.55 2.49
C GLU A 70 19.87 22.51 3.37
N MET A 71 19.16 21.56 2.77
CA MET A 71 18.56 20.42 3.47
C MET A 71 19.62 19.55 4.15
N ARG A 72 20.69 19.21 3.42
CA ARG A 72 21.82 18.44 3.98
C ARG A 72 22.51 19.18 5.13
N ARG A 73 22.67 20.51 5.04
CA ARG A 73 23.20 21.34 6.14
C ARG A 73 22.28 21.38 7.36
N ARG A 74 20.96 21.28 7.19
CA ARG A 74 20.01 21.21 8.30
C ARG A 74 20.05 19.85 8.98
N GLU A 75 20.11 18.78 8.21
CA GLU A 75 20.28 17.42 8.72
C GLU A 75 21.59 17.28 9.50
N GLN A 76 22.68 17.84 8.97
CA GLN A 76 23.98 17.84 9.65
C GLN A 76 23.93 18.60 10.99
N ARG A 77 23.26 19.77 11.04
CA ARG A 77 23.07 20.52 12.29
C ARG A 77 22.26 19.74 13.32
N LYS A 78 21.20 19.04 12.90
CA LYS A 78 20.43 18.16 13.81
C LYS A 78 21.29 17.03 14.37
N LEU A 79 22.14 16.44 13.52
CA LEU A 79 23.05 15.38 13.95
C LEU A 79 24.09 15.88 14.97
N GLU A 80 24.60 17.11 14.78
CA GLU A 80 25.49 17.77 15.74
C GLU A 80 24.77 18.05 17.08
N GLU A 81 23.53 18.56 17.03
CA GLU A 81 22.71 18.79 18.24
C GLU A 81 22.44 17.48 19.00
N GLU A 82 22.11 16.40 18.29
CA GLU A 82 21.93 15.06 18.88
C GLU A 82 23.23 14.55 19.52
N GLN A 83 24.38 14.76 18.87
CA GLN A 83 25.69 14.40 19.44
C GLN A 83 26.01 15.20 20.71
N GLU A 84 25.73 16.51 20.73
CA GLU A 84 25.90 17.34 21.92
C GLU A 84 24.99 16.91 23.07
N GLU A 85 23.73 16.53 22.79
CA GLU A 85 22.84 15.96 23.81
C GLU A 85 23.37 14.65 24.35
N LEU A 86 23.87 13.78 23.46
CA LEU A 86 24.44 12.48 23.84
C LEU A 86 25.71 12.66 24.70
N GLU A 87 26.53 13.66 24.41
CA GLU A 87 27.66 14.04 25.26
C GLU A 87 27.23 14.59 26.62
N LYS A 88 26.18 15.42 26.67
CA LYS A 88 25.58 15.88 27.94
C LYS A 88 25.06 14.70 28.76
N TRP A 89 24.41 13.71 28.13
CA TRP A 89 23.95 12.49 28.79
C TRP A 89 25.10 11.63 29.30
N ARG A 90 26.14 11.42 28.49
CA ARG A 90 27.36 10.72 28.90
C ARG A 90 28.04 11.41 30.08
N LYS A 91 28.07 12.74 30.09
CA LYS A 91 28.60 13.52 31.22
C LYS A 91 27.77 13.33 32.49
N LYS A 92 26.44 13.48 32.41
CA LYS A 92 25.54 13.20 33.54
C LYS A 92 25.69 11.79 34.10
N LEU A 93 25.90 10.80 33.23
CA LEU A 93 26.11 9.42 33.65
C LEU A 93 27.44 9.26 34.43
N ARG A 94 28.52 9.89 33.96
CA ARG A 94 29.81 9.92 34.66
C ARG A 94 29.72 10.64 36.00
N ASP A 95 29.00 11.76 36.06
CA ASP A 95 28.80 12.52 37.29
C ASP A 95 28.01 11.67 38.32
N ARG A 96 26.96 10.97 37.88
CA ARG A 96 26.19 10.06 38.75
C ARG A 96 27.00 8.86 39.23
N GLN A 97 27.88 8.31 38.39
CA GLN A 97 28.81 7.26 38.80
C GLN A 97 29.82 7.76 39.85
N LEU A 98 30.32 8.99 39.70
CA LEU A 98 31.18 9.62 40.70
C LEU A 98 30.43 9.84 42.02
N GLU A 99 29.18 10.32 41.97
CA GLU A 99 28.33 10.47 43.16
C GLU A 99 28.07 9.12 43.85
N ASP A 100 27.78 8.05 43.10
CA ASP A 100 27.58 6.70 43.64
C ASP A 100 28.87 6.14 44.27
N GLU A 101 30.03 6.39 43.66
CA GLU A 101 31.33 6.00 44.22
C GLU A 101 31.69 6.80 45.47
N GLU A 102 31.38 8.10 45.52
CA GLU A 102 31.51 8.93 46.72
C GLU A 102 30.53 8.49 47.82
N PHE A 103 29.30 8.13 47.46
CA PHE A 103 28.29 7.60 48.37
C PHE A 103 28.72 6.24 48.96
N LYS A 104 29.26 5.33 48.14
CA LYS A 104 29.85 4.06 48.60
C LYS A 104 31.07 4.29 49.50
N LYS A 105 31.97 5.21 49.15
CA LYS A 105 33.08 5.60 50.03
C LYS A 105 32.60 6.22 51.34
N GLY A 106 31.48 6.96 51.31
CA GLY A 106 30.81 7.50 52.50
C GLY A 106 30.19 6.43 53.39
N GLN A 107 29.61 5.37 52.81
CA GLN A 107 29.11 4.21 53.56
C GLN A 107 30.24 3.36 54.15
N MET A 108 31.36 3.19 53.46
CA MET A 108 32.56 2.51 53.98
C MET A 108 33.22 3.27 55.15
N LYS A 109 32.92 4.56 55.35
CA LYS A 109 33.37 5.35 56.52
C LYS A 109 32.42 5.24 57.73
N LYS A 110 31.23 4.67 57.58
CA LYS A 110 30.36 4.33 58.71
C LYS A 110 30.76 2.93 59.19
N LYS A 111 31.57 2.88 60.26
CA LYS A 111 31.91 1.63 60.94
C LYS A 111 30.63 0.85 61.30
N PRO A 112 30.64 -0.48 61.24
CA PRO A 112 29.50 -1.27 61.68
C PRO A 112 29.25 -1.00 63.16
N ILE A 113 27.99 -0.66 63.47
CA ILE A 113 27.47 -0.54 64.83
C ILE A 113 27.53 -1.93 65.46
N PRO A 114 28.27 -2.14 66.56
CA PRO A 114 28.29 -3.43 67.22
C PRO A 114 27.01 -3.58 68.06
N LEU A 115 26.20 -4.58 67.72
CA LEU A 115 25.15 -5.10 68.58
C LEU A 115 25.81 -5.57 69.89
N SER A 116 25.59 -4.84 70.98
CA SER A 116 25.94 -5.28 72.34
C SER A 116 24.89 -6.30 72.81
N ARG A 117 25.23 -7.42 73.45
CA ARG A 117 25.65 -7.58 74.87
C ARG A 117 25.74 -9.09 75.19
N PRO A 118 26.15 -9.54 76.41
CA PRO A 118 26.96 -8.87 77.44
C PRO A 118 28.10 -9.78 77.95
N ASN A 119 29.20 -9.22 78.46
CA ASN A 119 29.86 -9.83 79.61
C ASN A 119 30.63 -8.79 80.43
N SER A 120 30.15 -8.66 81.66
CA SER A 120 30.86 -8.47 82.92
C SER A 120 32.26 -7.86 82.95
N ALA A 121 32.40 -7.03 83.99
CA ALA A 121 33.61 -6.79 84.78
C ALA A 121 34.53 -5.66 84.29
N GLY A 122 34.28 -4.49 84.87
CA GLY A 122 35.17 -3.34 84.83
C GLY A 122 34.88 -2.38 85.98
N GLN A 123 34.49 -2.89 87.14
CA GLN A 123 34.65 -2.17 88.41
C GLN A 123 36.14 -2.21 88.76
N LYS A 124 36.69 -1.03 89.01
CA LYS A 124 37.71 -0.70 90.02
C LYS A 124 38.85 -1.72 90.19
N THR A 125 40.06 -1.30 89.82
CA THR A 125 41.32 -1.86 90.39
C THR A 125 41.20 -2.03 91.90
N PRO A 126 41.72 -3.13 92.48
CA PRO A 126 43.05 -3.02 93.11
C PRO A 126 44.09 -4.09 92.72
N CYS A 127 45.19 -3.55 92.19
CA CYS A 127 46.58 -3.97 91.95
C CYS A 127 47.28 -5.11 92.73
N GLU A 128 46.62 -6.00 93.50
CA GLU A 128 47.35 -7.04 94.28
C GLU A 128 47.20 -8.46 93.73
N GLU A 129 46.07 -8.80 93.10
CA GLU A 129 45.90 -10.12 92.47
C GLU A 129 46.75 -10.26 91.20
N MET A 130 46.95 -9.16 90.45
CA MET A 130 47.81 -9.14 89.27
C MET A 130 49.31 -9.24 89.63
N ALA A 131 49.71 -8.76 90.81
CA ALA A 131 51.07 -8.96 91.33
C ALA A 131 51.30 -10.40 91.77
N MET A 132 50.29 -11.06 92.37
CA MET A 132 50.35 -12.50 92.69
C MET A 132 50.29 -13.39 91.44
N GLU A 133 49.54 -13.00 90.41
CA GLU A 133 49.50 -13.69 89.11
C GLU A 133 50.84 -13.55 88.36
N LEU A 134 51.46 -12.36 88.39
CA LEU A 134 52.81 -12.14 87.85
C LEU A 134 53.87 -12.91 88.63
N LYS A 135 53.76 -13.01 89.96
CA LYS A 135 54.64 -13.86 90.77
C LYS A 135 54.43 -15.35 90.47
N ARG A 136 53.19 -15.83 90.33
CA ARG A 136 52.90 -17.21 89.90
C ARG A 136 53.45 -17.51 88.52
N LYS A 137 53.38 -16.56 87.57
CA LYS A 137 54.00 -16.72 86.26
C LYS A 137 55.52 -16.68 86.33
N HIS A 138 56.11 -15.85 87.18
CA HIS A 138 57.55 -15.82 87.39
C HIS A 138 58.05 -17.10 88.05
N ASP A 139 57.36 -17.61 89.07
CA ASP A 139 57.66 -18.87 89.74
C ASP A 139 57.44 -20.06 88.77
N ALA A 140 56.37 -20.07 87.97
CA ALA A 140 56.17 -21.08 86.93
C ALA A 140 57.21 -21.03 85.80
N VAL A 141 57.72 -19.84 85.46
CA VAL A 141 58.85 -19.68 84.52
C VAL A 141 60.13 -20.18 85.17
N THR A 142 60.36 -19.89 86.44
CA THR A 142 61.55 -20.33 87.20
C THR A 142 61.54 -21.84 87.40
N ASP A 143 60.40 -22.44 87.72
CA ASP A 143 60.21 -23.89 87.84
C ASP A 143 60.40 -24.57 86.48
N ARG A 144 59.84 -24.00 85.40
CA ARG A 144 60.06 -24.50 84.03
C ARG A 144 61.52 -24.34 83.60
N GLU A 145 62.22 -23.31 84.09
CA GLU A 145 63.64 -23.09 83.82
C GLU A 145 64.52 -24.05 84.65
N ILE A 146 64.13 -24.38 85.88
CA ILE A 146 64.74 -25.43 86.70
C ILE A 146 64.49 -26.81 86.09
N GLU A 147 63.27 -27.10 85.61
CA GLU A 147 62.95 -28.34 84.87
C GLU A 147 63.71 -28.41 83.55
N LEU A 148 63.83 -27.31 82.79
CA LEU A 148 64.64 -27.25 81.59
C LEU A 148 66.12 -27.45 81.91
N ARG A 149 66.65 -26.86 82.99
CA ARG A 149 68.02 -27.08 83.46
C ARG A 149 68.24 -28.53 83.92
N LEU A 150 67.24 -29.16 84.56
CA LEU A 150 67.25 -30.58 84.94
C LEU A 150 67.15 -31.51 83.73
N HIS A 151 66.34 -31.17 82.73
CA HIS A 151 66.18 -31.91 81.48
C HIS A 151 67.43 -31.79 80.59
N VAL A 152 68.08 -30.63 80.58
CA VAL A 152 69.39 -30.41 79.94
C VAL A 152 70.50 -31.17 80.70
N ARG A 153 70.48 -31.20 82.03
CA ARG A 153 71.42 -31.96 82.87
C ARG A 153 71.21 -33.49 82.77
N SER A 154 69.97 -33.95 82.61
CA SER A 154 69.61 -35.34 82.34
C SER A 154 70.09 -35.79 80.95
N LYS A 155 69.99 -34.90 79.95
CA LYS A 155 70.55 -35.12 78.60
C LYS A 155 72.08 -35.02 78.51
N SER A 156 72.78 -34.59 79.58
CA SER A 156 74.25 -34.47 79.62
C SER A 156 74.97 -35.62 80.35
N CYS A 157 74.25 -36.63 80.83
CA CYS A 157 74.85 -37.88 81.30
C CYS A 157 74.99 -38.86 80.11
N ASP A 158 76.24 -39.10 79.71
CA ASP A 158 76.71 -39.86 78.55
C ASP A 158 76.59 -39.16 77.16
N PRO A 159 77.64 -38.43 76.74
CA PRO A 159 77.67 -37.66 75.49
C PRO A 159 77.47 -38.50 74.20
N LYS A 160 77.64 -39.82 74.25
CA LYS A 160 77.55 -40.69 73.06
C LYS A 160 76.13 -41.20 72.81
N GLN A 161 75.39 -41.60 73.85
CA GLN A 161 74.01 -42.09 73.69
C GLN A 161 73.01 -40.96 73.40
N ALA A 162 73.14 -39.80 74.05
CA ALA A 162 72.24 -38.66 73.82
C ALA A 162 72.35 -38.10 72.40
N LYS A 163 73.58 -37.99 71.85
CA LYS A 163 73.78 -37.57 70.45
C LYS A 163 73.22 -38.59 69.46
N GLN A 164 73.38 -39.89 69.72
CA GLN A 164 72.81 -40.93 68.85
C GLN A 164 71.28 -40.98 68.90
N TYR A 165 70.67 -40.75 70.06
CA TYR A 165 69.21 -40.69 70.20
C TYR A 165 68.65 -39.45 69.49
N VAL A 166 69.24 -38.27 69.70
CA VAL A 166 68.83 -37.04 69.01
C VAL A 166 69.02 -37.15 67.49
N MET A 167 70.10 -37.78 67.02
CA MET A 167 70.28 -38.04 65.58
C MET A 167 69.22 -39.03 65.04
N ARG A 168 68.95 -40.14 65.73
CA ARG A 168 67.90 -41.10 65.32
C ARG A 168 66.49 -40.51 65.36
N GLU A 169 66.19 -39.66 66.34
CA GLU A 169 64.89 -38.98 66.44
C GLU A 169 64.76 -37.90 65.36
N ARG A 170 65.85 -37.19 65.05
CA ARG A 170 65.91 -36.23 63.96
C ARG A 170 65.81 -36.91 62.60
N GLU A 171 66.43 -38.08 62.41
CA GLU A 171 66.27 -38.92 61.21
C GLU A 171 64.83 -39.43 61.09
N ARG A 172 64.25 -40.03 62.14
CA ARG A 172 62.86 -40.50 62.12
C ARG A 172 61.84 -39.38 61.91
N SER A 173 62.03 -38.23 62.55
CA SER A 173 61.16 -37.06 62.34
C SER A 173 61.38 -36.41 60.97
N SER A 174 62.59 -36.47 60.41
CA SER A 174 62.86 -36.00 59.05
C SER A 174 62.27 -36.95 58.01
N GLU A 175 62.35 -38.28 58.22
CA GLU A 175 61.73 -39.31 57.39
C GLU A 175 60.20 -39.24 57.46
N SER A 176 59.60 -39.17 58.65
CA SER A 176 58.15 -38.98 58.81
C SER A 176 57.69 -37.63 58.27
N SER A 177 58.45 -36.55 58.48
CA SER A 177 58.13 -35.24 57.90
C SER A 177 58.23 -35.24 56.37
N TRP A 178 59.14 -36.04 55.80
CA TRP A 178 59.24 -36.23 54.35
C TRP A 178 58.08 -37.07 53.81
N ASP A 179 57.73 -38.17 54.48
CA ASP A 179 56.60 -39.02 54.11
C ASP A 179 55.27 -38.27 54.22
N ASP A 180 55.08 -37.47 55.26
CA ASP A 180 53.90 -36.63 55.45
C ASP A 180 53.85 -35.51 54.41
N ARG A 181 54.99 -34.86 54.08
CA ARG A 181 55.07 -33.90 52.96
C ARG A 181 54.78 -34.56 51.62
N MET A 182 55.18 -35.81 51.40
CA MET A 182 54.92 -36.54 50.16
C MET A 182 53.44 -36.98 50.06
N LYS A 183 52.82 -37.37 51.17
CA LYS A 183 51.37 -37.66 51.23
C LYS A 183 50.54 -36.39 51.07
N GLU A 184 50.92 -35.30 51.72
CA GLU A 184 50.30 -33.98 51.58
C GLU A 184 50.43 -33.50 50.12
N LYS A 185 51.62 -33.62 49.51
CA LYS A 185 51.82 -33.30 48.10
C LYS A 185 50.96 -34.17 47.18
N LYS A 186 50.90 -35.50 47.38
CA LYS A 186 50.06 -36.40 46.59
C LYS A 186 48.56 -36.12 46.73
N SER A 187 48.09 -35.83 47.94
CA SER A 187 46.69 -35.47 48.19
C SER A 187 46.33 -34.08 47.68
N ALA A 188 47.25 -33.12 47.73
CA ALA A 188 47.10 -31.81 47.10
C ALA A 188 47.13 -31.90 45.57
N ASP A 189 47.95 -32.80 44.99
CA ASP A 189 47.94 -33.12 43.56
C ASP A 189 46.63 -33.79 43.14
N LEU A 190 46.11 -34.73 43.93
CA LEU A 190 44.83 -35.40 43.66
C LEU A 190 43.66 -34.42 43.72
N LYS A 191 43.59 -33.57 44.76
CA LYS A 191 42.57 -32.52 44.87
C LYS A 191 42.65 -31.51 43.73
N ARG A 192 43.86 -31.14 43.28
CA ARG A 192 44.03 -30.28 42.10
C ARG A 192 43.53 -30.94 40.82
N ARG A 193 43.76 -32.25 40.65
CA ARG A 193 43.24 -33.01 39.50
C ARG A 193 41.71 -33.10 39.54
N GLU A 194 41.13 -33.47 40.67
CA GLU A 194 39.68 -33.53 40.86
C GLU A 194 39.03 -32.15 40.64
N GLN A 195 39.65 -31.07 41.12
CA GLN A 195 39.20 -29.70 40.87
C GLN A 195 39.27 -29.34 39.38
N SER A 196 40.37 -29.68 38.68
CA SER A 196 40.50 -29.42 37.24
C SER A 196 39.51 -30.22 36.41
N GLU A 197 39.25 -31.48 36.77
CA GLU A 197 38.26 -32.33 36.10
C GLU A 197 36.83 -31.84 36.37
N HIS A 198 36.56 -31.39 37.60
CA HIS A 198 35.26 -30.80 37.95
C HIS A 198 35.03 -29.48 37.20
N GLU A 199 36.05 -28.63 37.14
CA GLU A 199 36.02 -27.36 36.40
C GLU A 199 35.88 -27.60 34.89
N GLN A 200 36.54 -28.63 34.35
CA GLN A 200 36.38 -29.06 32.97
C GLN A 200 34.95 -29.54 32.69
N ARG A 201 34.37 -30.40 33.54
CA ARG A 201 32.98 -30.86 33.39
C ARG A 201 31.99 -29.70 33.47
N LEU A 202 32.20 -28.76 34.37
CA LEU A 202 31.35 -27.58 34.53
C LEU A 202 31.44 -26.67 33.30
N ASN A 203 32.63 -26.53 32.72
CA ASN A 203 32.85 -25.80 31.48
C ASN A 203 32.23 -26.51 30.26
N GLU A 204 32.31 -27.84 30.20
CA GLU A 204 31.65 -28.66 29.16
C GLU A 204 30.12 -28.58 29.26
N GLU A 205 29.56 -28.63 30.47
CA GLU A 205 28.12 -28.46 30.73
C GLU A 205 27.64 -27.04 30.38
N GLN A 206 28.40 -26.01 30.74
CA GLN A 206 28.11 -24.63 30.33
C GLN A 206 28.19 -24.44 28.81
N SER A 207 29.19 -25.04 28.15
CA SER A 207 29.29 -25.02 26.69
C SER A 207 28.11 -25.72 26.03
N ALA A 208 27.69 -26.89 26.54
CA ALA A 208 26.53 -27.61 26.05
C ALA A 208 25.22 -26.82 26.26
N ALA A 209 25.05 -26.21 27.43
CA ALA A 209 23.90 -25.35 27.74
C ALA A 209 23.85 -24.12 26.81
N ASN A 210 25.00 -23.49 26.56
CA ASN A 210 25.09 -22.36 25.63
C ASN A 210 24.75 -22.77 24.18
N ARG A 211 25.20 -23.94 23.72
CA ARG A 211 24.84 -24.46 22.38
C ARG A 211 23.34 -24.69 22.24
N LEU A 212 22.71 -25.35 23.21
CA LEU A 212 21.26 -25.57 23.20
C LEU A 212 20.47 -24.25 23.23
N ALA A 213 20.94 -23.26 24.00
CA ALA A 213 20.31 -21.95 24.04
C ALA A 213 20.42 -21.20 22.70
N GLU A 214 21.55 -21.29 22.00
CA GLU A 214 21.71 -20.70 20.66
C GLU A 214 20.89 -21.44 19.59
N GLU A 215 20.79 -22.77 19.66
CA GLU A 215 19.90 -23.55 18.78
C GLU A 215 18.42 -23.19 18.97
N GLU A 216 17.98 -23.01 20.22
CA GLU A 216 16.60 -22.62 20.52
C GLU A 216 16.29 -21.21 20.01
N LYS A 217 17.25 -20.27 20.16
CA LYS A 217 17.16 -18.95 19.52
C LYS A 217 17.10 -19.06 17.99
N HIS A 218 17.87 -19.95 17.38
CA HIS A 218 17.82 -20.15 15.94
C HIS A 218 16.46 -20.73 15.49
N ARG A 219 15.93 -21.75 16.17
CA ARG A 219 14.61 -22.34 15.88
C ARG A 219 13.48 -21.32 16.02
N THR A 220 13.54 -20.46 17.03
CA THR A 220 12.55 -19.38 17.20
C THR A 220 12.65 -18.33 16.09
N ARG A 221 13.87 -17.96 15.66
CA ARG A 221 14.07 -17.10 14.47
C ARG A 221 13.51 -17.73 13.19
N GLN A 222 13.78 -19.02 12.96
CA GLN A 222 13.29 -19.74 11.78
C GLN A 222 11.76 -19.85 11.77
N THR A 223 11.16 -20.14 12.92
CA THR A 223 9.69 -20.18 13.08
C THR A 223 9.08 -18.81 12.79
N ARG A 224 9.67 -17.74 13.34
CA ARG A 224 9.26 -16.35 13.07
C ARG A 224 9.41 -15.99 11.59
N SER A 225 10.50 -16.41 10.95
CA SER A 225 10.72 -16.20 9.51
C SER A 225 9.65 -16.91 8.69
N SER A 226 9.31 -18.16 9.00
CA SER A 226 8.23 -18.90 8.33
C SER A 226 6.87 -18.23 8.51
N GLN A 227 6.52 -17.85 9.74
CA GLN A 227 5.26 -17.15 10.04
C GLN A 227 5.16 -15.84 9.27
N LEU A 228 6.25 -15.06 9.22
CA LEU A 228 6.29 -13.81 8.48
C LEU A 228 6.16 -14.04 6.96
N LYS A 229 6.74 -15.11 6.41
CA LYS A 229 6.53 -15.50 5.00
C LYS A 229 5.07 -15.79 4.72
N ASP A 230 4.40 -16.57 5.56
CA ASP A 230 2.99 -16.92 5.39
C ASP A 230 2.09 -15.67 5.47
N GLU A 231 2.36 -14.77 6.43
CA GLU A 231 1.67 -13.48 6.54
C GLU A 231 1.85 -12.62 5.29
N LEU A 232 3.08 -12.51 4.77
CA LEU A 232 3.39 -11.75 3.56
C LEU A 232 2.69 -12.34 2.32
N VAL A 233 2.67 -13.66 2.17
CA VAL A 233 1.92 -14.33 1.10
C VAL A 233 0.43 -13.99 1.19
N GLY A 234 -0.15 -13.98 2.39
CA GLY A 234 -1.52 -13.53 2.64
C GLY A 234 -1.76 -12.07 2.21
N ARG A 235 -0.86 -11.15 2.56
CA ARG A 235 -0.97 -9.74 2.17
C ARG A 235 -0.82 -9.53 0.67
N VAL A 236 0.04 -10.30 0.00
CA VAL A 236 0.18 -10.27 -1.47
C VAL A 236 -1.10 -10.75 -2.15
N ALA A 237 -1.74 -11.80 -1.63
CA ALA A 237 -3.03 -12.26 -2.13
C ALA A 237 -4.13 -11.19 -1.93
N GLU A 238 -4.14 -10.51 -0.79
CA GLU A 238 -5.05 -9.39 -0.50
C GLU A 238 -4.82 -8.21 -1.47
N LEU A 239 -3.55 -7.87 -1.74
CA LEU A 239 -3.16 -6.84 -2.71
C LEU A 239 -3.66 -7.18 -4.12
N LYS A 240 -3.57 -8.45 -4.52
CA LYS A 240 -4.09 -8.93 -5.80
C LYS A 240 -5.60 -8.77 -5.89
N ASN A 241 -6.35 -9.20 -4.86
CA ASN A 241 -7.80 -9.04 -4.82
C ASN A 241 -8.23 -7.57 -4.93
N ARG A 242 -7.51 -6.65 -4.25
CA ARG A 242 -7.75 -5.20 -4.40
C ARG A 242 -7.43 -4.68 -5.79
N SER A 243 -6.40 -5.22 -6.46
CA SER A 243 -6.10 -4.89 -7.85
C SER A 243 -7.23 -5.34 -8.79
N ASP A 244 -7.70 -6.57 -8.65
CA ASP A 244 -8.79 -7.12 -9.46
C ASP A 244 -10.09 -6.30 -9.28
N ARG A 245 -10.38 -5.85 -8.05
CA ARG A 245 -11.51 -4.94 -7.76
C ARG A 245 -11.34 -3.57 -8.43
N CYS A 246 -10.13 -3.02 -8.43
CA CYS A 246 -9.84 -1.75 -9.11
C CYS A 246 -10.05 -1.87 -10.63
N ASP A 247 -9.64 -2.98 -11.23
CA ASP A 247 -9.82 -3.23 -12.66
C ASP A 247 -11.30 -3.41 -13.03
N GLU A 248 -12.09 -4.06 -12.16
CA GLU A 248 -13.56 -4.12 -12.32
C GLU A 248 -14.20 -2.73 -12.24
N LEU A 249 -13.76 -1.87 -11.32
CA LEU A 249 -14.25 -0.49 -11.23
C LEU A 249 -13.89 0.34 -12.48
N LYS A 250 -12.70 0.18 -13.05
CA LYS A 250 -12.33 0.82 -14.32
C LYS A 250 -13.18 0.32 -15.49
N ARG A 251 -13.52 -0.97 -15.50
CA ARG A 251 -14.42 -1.56 -16.51
C ARG A 251 -15.83 -0.97 -16.40
N LEU A 252 -16.32 -0.80 -15.17
CA LEU A 252 -17.61 -0.14 -14.91
C LEU A 252 -17.59 1.34 -15.29
N GLU A 253 -16.57 2.10 -14.91
CA GLU A 253 -16.36 3.49 -15.31
C GLU A 253 -16.38 3.63 -16.85
N SER A 254 -15.63 2.77 -17.55
CA SER A 254 -15.60 2.75 -19.02
C SER A 254 -16.97 2.45 -19.62
N ALA A 255 -17.77 1.58 -18.99
CA ALA A 255 -19.13 1.29 -19.40
C ALA A 255 -20.08 2.48 -19.19
N TYR A 256 -19.94 3.21 -18.07
CA TYR A 256 -20.69 4.44 -17.82
C TYR A 256 -20.34 5.54 -18.83
N LEU A 257 -19.05 5.76 -19.11
CA LEU A 257 -18.60 6.73 -20.11
C LEU A 257 -19.09 6.39 -21.53
N THR A 258 -19.06 5.10 -21.89
CA THR A 258 -19.60 4.65 -23.18
C THR A 258 -21.09 4.91 -23.28
N LEU A 259 -21.83 4.62 -22.20
CA LEU A 259 -23.27 4.89 -22.15
C LEU A 259 -23.58 6.39 -22.18
N GLN A 260 -22.79 7.22 -21.50
CA GLN A 260 -22.92 8.67 -21.56
C GLN A 260 -22.78 9.19 -23.00
N GLY A 261 -21.76 8.70 -23.74
CA GLY A 261 -21.60 9.04 -25.15
C GLY A 261 -22.79 8.62 -26.02
N GLN A 262 -23.34 7.42 -25.78
CA GLN A 262 -24.55 6.94 -26.49
C GLN A 262 -25.78 7.81 -26.18
N VAL A 263 -25.98 8.20 -24.92
CA VAL A 263 -27.09 9.08 -24.51
C VAL A 263 -26.96 10.46 -25.16
N GLU A 264 -25.75 11.02 -25.22
CA GLU A 264 -25.47 12.29 -25.92
C GLU A 264 -25.69 12.18 -27.43
N ASP A 265 -25.37 11.04 -28.05
CA ASP A 265 -25.67 10.79 -29.46
C ASP A 265 -27.19 10.80 -29.72
N VAL A 266 -27.96 10.15 -28.84
CA VAL A 266 -29.43 10.11 -28.91
C VAL A 266 -30.02 11.51 -28.71
N GLU A 267 -29.53 12.27 -27.74
CA GLU A 267 -29.92 13.66 -27.49
C GLU A 267 -29.62 14.57 -28.69
N ARG A 268 -28.41 14.48 -29.26
CA ARG A 268 -28.03 15.23 -30.47
C ARG A 268 -28.89 14.85 -31.69
N SER A 269 -29.27 13.58 -31.80
CA SER A 269 -30.20 13.12 -32.84
C SER A 269 -31.59 13.72 -32.63
N ASN A 270 -32.08 13.71 -31.38
CA ASN A 270 -33.36 14.31 -31.00
C ASN A 270 -33.39 15.82 -31.30
N GLU A 271 -32.36 16.58 -30.92
CA GLU A 271 -32.29 18.01 -31.24
C GLU A 271 -32.35 18.29 -32.76
N LYS A 272 -31.70 17.45 -33.58
CA LYS A 272 -31.75 17.59 -35.04
C LYS A 272 -33.15 17.32 -35.57
N LEU A 273 -33.84 16.32 -35.02
CA LEU A 273 -35.24 16.03 -35.36
C LEU A 273 -36.12 17.21 -34.95
N ASP A 274 -35.97 17.74 -33.75
CA ASP A 274 -36.73 18.89 -33.25
C ASP A 274 -36.55 20.14 -34.13
N ARG A 275 -35.31 20.42 -34.55
CA ARG A 275 -35.03 21.51 -35.51
C ARG A 275 -35.71 21.28 -36.86
N LYS A 276 -35.73 20.05 -37.36
CA LYS A 276 -36.44 19.69 -38.61
C LYS A 276 -37.95 19.84 -38.45
N LYS A 277 -38.51 19.41 -37.30
CA LYS A 277 -39.93 19.60 -36.96
C LYS A 277 -40.25 21.09 -37.07
N ILE A 278 -39.57 21.94 -36.28
CA ILE A 278 -39.73 23.41 -36.28
C ILE A 278 -39.62 24.02 -37.68
N GLN A 279 -38.61 23.60 -38.47
CA GLN A 279 -38.44 24.08 -39.83
C GLN A 279 -39.61 23.69 -40.75
N SER A 280 -40.11 22.46 -40.64
CA SER A 280 -41.32 22.01 -41.36
C SER A 280 -42.52 22.87 -40.98
N LEU A 281 -42.70 23.16 -39.68
CA LEU A 281 -43.78 24.00 -39.17
C LEU A 281 -43.77 25.40 -39.79
N SER A 282 -42.58 25.97 -40.02
CA SER A 282 -42.42 27.33 -40.55
C SER A 282 -42.82 27.48 -42.03
N ARG A 283 -42.90 26.39 -42.81
CA ARG A 283 -43.20 26.41 -44.25
C ARG A 283 -44.71 26.45 -44.58
N ALA A 284 -45.60 26.22 -43.62
CA ALA A 284 -47.03 26.03 -43.85
C ALA A 284 -47.89 27.30 -44.03
N LYS A 285 -47.35 28.42 -44.52
CA LYS A 285 -47.99 29.75 -44.39
C LYS A 285 -48.72 30.34 -45.62
N ALA A 286 -49.18 29.54 -46.58
CA ALA A 286 -49.67 30.09 -47.85
C ALA A 286 -51.00 29.53 -48.41
N LEU A 287 -51.90 28.96 -47.60
CA LEU A 287 -53.20 28.49 -48.11
C LEU A 287 -54.38 29.12 -47.37
N ARG A 288 -55.36 29.61 -48.13
CA ARG A 288 -56.68 30.05 -47.65
C ARG A 288 -57.61 28.87 -47.29
N GLN A 289 -57.05 27.68 -47.07
CA GLN A 289 -57.75 26.42 -46.79
C GLN A 289 -57.40 25.96 -45.36
N TYR A 290 -57.96 26.67 -44.38
CA TYR A 290 -57.76 26.46 -42.96
C TYR A 290 -58.10 25.02 -42.54
N LEU A 291 -59.20 24.45 -43.03
CA LEU A 291 -59.59 23.09 -42.66
C LEU A 291 -58.58 22.04 -43.12
N THR A 292 -58.15 22.11 -44.39
CA THR A 292 -57.13 21.20 -44.94
C THR A 292 -55.81 21.32 -44.19
N THR A 293 -55.38 22.56 -43.89
CA THR A 293 -54.15 22.79 -43.11
C THR A 293 -54.26 22.28 -41.68
N LEU A 294 -55.43 22.42 -41.04
CA LEU A 294 -55.67 21.96 -39.68
C LEU A 294 -55.62 20.43 -39.60
N LYS A 295 -56.26 19.73 -40.54
CA LYS A 295 -56.20 18.26 -40.64
C LYS A 295 -54.79 17.75 -40.94
N GLN A 296 -54.09 18.37 -41.88
CA GLN A 296 -52.71 18.02 -42.19
C GLN A 296 -51.82 18.20 -40.97
N ARG A 297 -52.03 19.30 -40.24
CA ARG A 297 -51.26 19.60 -39.05
C ARG A 297 -51.53 18.66 -37.88
N SER A 298 -52.79 18.30 -37.68
CA SER A 298 -53.20 17.31 -36.70
C SER A 298 -52.52 15.95 -36.96
N LYS A 299 -52.49 15.51 -38.22
CA LYS A 299 -51.75 14.30 -38.63
C LYS A 299 -50.25 14.40 -38.35
N GLU A 300 -49.62 15.55 -38.66
CA GLU A 300 -48.20 15.78 -38.32
C GLU A 300 -47.93 15.68 -36.82
N VAL A 301 -48.82 16.21 -35.97
CA VAL A 301 -48.68 16.14 -34.52
C VAL A 301 -48.77 14.70 -34.02
N VAL A 302 -49.68 13.88 -34.56
CA VAL A 302 -49.76 12.44 -34.26
C VAL A 302 -48.48 11.71 -34.65
N GLU A 303 -47.92 12.00 -35.83
CA GLU A 303 -46.64 11.42 -36.24
C GLU A 303 -45.47 11.86 -35.34
N PHE A 304 -45.43 13.13 -34.92
CA PHE A 304 -44.42 13.58 -33.95
C PHE A 304 -44.55 12.87 -32.60
N LEU A 305 -45.77 12.61 -32.11
CA LEU A 305 -46.00 11.85 -30.88
C LEU A 305 -45.53 10.38 -31.01
N ARG A 306 -45.66 9.78 -32.20
CA ARG A 306 -45.12 8.44 -32.50
C ARG A 306 -43.60 8.45 -32.50
N GLU A 307 -42.97 9.45 -33.12
CA GLU A 307 -41.52 9.63 -33.09
C GLU A 307 -40.99 9.83 -31.66
N ASP A 308 -41.68 10.65 -30.85
CA ASP A 308 -41.29 10.93 -29.46
C ASP A 308 -41.38 9.65 -28.59
N ARG A 309 -42.38 8.77 -28.81
CA ARG A 309 -42.44 7.45 -28.14
C ARG A 309 -41.34 6.51 -28.59
N LYS A 310 -41.06 6.46 -29.89
CA LYS A 310 -39.95 5.66 -30.41
C LYS A 310 -38.62 6.09 -29.80
N LEU A 311 -38.40 7.40 -29.64
CA LEU A 311 -37.23 7.94 -28.94
C LEU A 311 -37.15 7.41 -27.50
N LEU A 312 -38.25 7.39 -26.76
CA LEU A 312 -38.28 6.82 -25.40
C LEU A 312 -37.92 5.34 -25.39
N ASP A 313 -38.41 4.55 -26.35
CA ASP A 313 -38.08 3.13 -26.48
C ASP A 313 -36.60 2.90 -26.85
N ASP A 314 -36.06 3.69 -27.78
CA ASP A 314 -34.66 3.65 -28.19
C ASP A 314 -33.74 4.02 -27.00
N LEU A 315 -34.12 5.03 -26.22
CA LEU A 315 -33.38 5.46 -25.02
C LEU A 315 -33.39 4.38 -23.93
N VAL A 316 -34.55 3.77 -23.64
CA VAL A 316 -34.66 2.65 -22.70
C VAL A 316 -33.82 1.46 -23.17
N SER A 317 -33.85 1.15 -24.47
CA SER A 317 -33.08 0.05 -25.05
C SER A 317 -31.57 0.31 -24.94
N THR A 318 -31.14 1.54 -25.22
CA THR A 318 -29.74 1.98 -25.07
C THR A 318 -29.26 1.77 -23.64
N VAL A 319 -30.02 2.28 -22.65
CA VAL A 319 -29.66 2.12 -21.22
C VAL A 319 -29.67 0.67 -20.77
N ARG A 320 -30.67 -0.14 -21.19
CA ARG A 320 -30.75 -1.56 -20.83
C ARG A 320 -29.70 -2.43 -21.48
N SER A 321 -29.21 -2.06 -22.66
CA SER A 321 -28.16 -2.81 -23.38
C SER A 321 -26.77 -2.62 -22.78
N SER A 322 -26.60 -1.58 -21.95
CA SER A 322 -25.33 -1.33 -21.27
C SER A 322 -25.19 -2.21 -20.02
N ASN A 323 -23.96 -2.65 -19.75
CA ASN A 323 -23.61 -3.35 -18.51
C ASN A 323 -23.84 -2.49 -17.25
N ALA A 324 -24.06 -1.19 -17.43
CA ALA A 324 -24.39 -0.20 -16.40
C ALA A 324 -25.90 -0.09 -16.10
N SER A 325 -26.77 -0.90 -16.74
CA SER A 325 -28.22 -0.74 -16.67
C SER A 325 -28.81 -0.84 -15.27
N GLY A 326 -28.17 -1.57 -14.36
CA GLY A 326 -28.69 -1.87 -13.02
C GLY A 326 -28.71 -0.67 -12.07
N SER A 327 -27.93 0.38 -12.34
CA SER A 327 -27.83 1.57 -11.48
C SER A 327 -28.64 2.75 -11.98
N ILE A 328 -29.24 2.65 -13.18
CA ILE A 328 -29.98 3.75 -13.80
C ILE A 328 -31.48 3.50 -13.69
N ASN A 329 -32.17 4.38 -12.97
CA ASN A 329 -33.62 4.30 -12.79
C ASN A 329 -34.34 5.25 -13.75
N LEU A 330 -34.94 4.66 -14.80
CA LEU A 330 -35.76 5.37 -15.79
C LEU A 330 -37.27 5.17 -15.60
N GLY A 331 -37.66 4.16 -14.81
CA GLY A 331 -38.97 3.52 -14.95
C GLY A 331 -40.16 4.48 -14.72
N GLY A 332 -40.10 5.28 -13.65
CA GLY A 332 -41.17 6.23 -13.34
C GLY A 332 -41.34 7.30 -14.42
N MET A 333 -40.26 8.02 -14.74
CA MET A 333 -40.29 9.13 -15.70
C MET A 333 -40.66 8.70 -17.11
N VAL A 334 -40.14 7.56 -17.58
CA VAL A 334 -40.46 7.06 -18.93
C VAL A 334 -41.92 6.64 -19.02
N ASN A 335 -42.47 5.98 -18.01
CA ASN A 335 -43.88 5.58 -18.01
C ASN A 335 -44.79 6.81 -17.98
N GLU A 336 -44.50 7.80 -17.14
CA GLU A 336 -45.25 9.06 -17.09
C GLU A 336 -45.27 9.79 -18.44
N LEU A 337 -44.12 9.86 -19.13
CA LEU A 337 -44.04 10.48 -20.46
C LEU A 337 -44.80 9.68 -21.52
N LYS A 338 -44.72 8.34 -21.48
CA LYS A 338 -45.49 7.48 -22.39
C LYS A 338 -46.99 7.67 -22.21
N ASP A 339 -47.47 7.68 -20.97
CA ASP A 339 -48.88 7.89 -20.66
C ASP A 339 -49.35 9.27 -21.13
N LEU A 340 -48.55 10.31 -20.91
CA LEU A 340 -48.82 11.66 -21.41
C LEU A 340 -48.91 11.69 -22.95
N TYR A 341 -48.00 10.99 -23.65
CA TYR A 341 -47.99 10.99 -25.12
C TYR A 341 -49.16 10.19 -25.70
N ASN A 342 -49.57 9.11 -25.05
CA ASN A 342 -50.76 8.35 -25.43
C ASN A 342 -52.03 9.20 -25.27
N GLN A 343 -52.17 9.92 -24.14
CA GLN A 343 -53.28 10.85 -23.94
C GLN A 343 -53.33 11.93 -25.02
N TYR A 344 -52.18 12.53 -25.36
CA TYR A 344 -52.13 13.53 -26.44
C TYR A 344 -52.45 12.95 -27.83
N GLU A 345 -52.08 11.70 -28.12
CA GLU A 345 -52.44 11.06 -29.39
C GLU A 345 -53.95 10.77 -29.47
N ASP A 346 -54.56 10.28 -28.39
CA ASP A 346 -55.99 10.03 -28.31
C ASP A 346 -56.80 11.32 -28.47
N ASP A 347 -56.39 12.37 -27.75
CA ASP A 347 -56.94 13.72 -27.85
C ASP A 347 -56.87 14.26 -29.29
N GLU A 348 -55.72 14.11 -29.95
CA GLU A 348 -55.52 14.62 -31.31
C GLU A 348 -56.28 13.78 -32.34
N SER A 349 -56.42 12.48 -32.12
CA SER A 349 -57.23 11.58 -32.96
C SER A 349 -58.71 11.93 -32.89
N GLN A 350 -59.23 12.23 -31.69
CA GLN A 350 -60.60 12.72 -31.51
C GLN A 350 -60.81 14.08 -32.19
N ARG A 351 -59.83 15.00 -32.08
CA ARG A 351 -59.88 16.28 -32.78
C ARG A 351 -59.89 16.10 -34.29
N LEU A 352 -59.07 15.21 -34.83
CA LEU A 352 -59.03 14.92 -36.26
C LEU A 352 -60.38 14.39 -36.76
N TYR A 353 -61.02 13.52 -35.99
CA TYR A 353 -62.38 13.04 -36.27
C TYR A 353 -63.41 14.18 -36.26
N LEU A 354 -63.36 15.09 -35.29
CA LEU A 354 -64.26 16.25 -35.23
C LEU A 354 -64.03 17.22 -36.41
N MET A 355 -62.77 17.37 -36.86
CA MET A 355 -62.45 18.17 -38.05
C MET A 355 -63.06 17.60 -39.34
N ASP A 356 -63.44 16.33 -39.40
CA ASP A 356 -64.11 15.78 -40.59
C ASP A 356 -65.51 16.35 -40.84
N PHE A 357 -66.15 16.89 -39.80
CA PHE A 357 -67.49 17.49 -39.86
C PHE A 357 -67.48 19.02 -39.79
N MET A 358 -66.32 19.66 -39.70
CA MET A 358 -66.16 21.10 -39.44
C MET A 358 -66.26 21.95 -40.72
N PHE A 359 -66.83 23.16 -40.60
CA PHE A 359 -66.86 24.13 -41.69
C PHE A 359 -65.60 25.00 -41.76
N GLU A 360 -65.31 25.56 -42.94
CA GLU A 360 -64.11 26.36 -43.20
C GLU A 360 -64.02 27.64 -42.35
N GLU A 361 -65.15 28.26 -42.01
CA GLU A 361 -65.22 29.45 -41.16
C GLU A 361 -64.92 29.13 -39.69
N GLU A 362 -65.38 27.97 -39.22
CA GLU A 362 -65.07 27.44 -37.88
C GLU A 362 -63.59 27.08 -37.79
N ALA A 363 -63.04 26.42 -38.82
CA ALA A 363 -61.62 26.07 -38.90
C ALA A 363 -60.71 27.30 -38.84
N ARG A 364 -61.10 28.42 -39.47
CA ARG A 364 -60.38 29.70 -39.41
C ARG A 364 -60.33 30.26 -37.98
N ASN A 365 -61.45 30.20 -37.26
CA ASN A 365 -61.55 30.70 -35.90
C ASN A 365 -60.75 29.82 -34.92
N MET A 366 -60.74 28.50 -35.15
CA MET A 366 -60.04 27.53 -34.30
C MET A 366 -58.53 27.48 -34.52
N TRP A 367 -58.05 27.80 -35.73
CA TRP A 367 -56.63 27.68 -36.09
C TRP A 367 -55.67 28.27 -35.04
N ARG A 368 -55.90 29.51 -34.62
CA ARG A 368 -54.99 30.21 -33.67
C ARG A 368 -54.98 29.55 -32.29
N SER A 369 -56.15 29.13 -31.80
CA SER A 369 -56.27 28.44 -30.51
C SER A 369 -55.55 27.10 -30.54
N GLN A 370 -55.72 26.36 -31.63
CA GLN A 370 -55.09 25.06 -31.80
C GLN A 370 -53.56 25.16 -31.99
N GLU A 371 -53.08 26.16 -32.73
CA GLU A 371 -51.66 26.45 -32.87
C GLU A 371 -51.00 26.81 -31.53
N GLU A 372 -51.68 27.56 -30.67
CA GLU A 372 -51.23 27.84 -29.30
C GLU A 372 -51.21 26.57 -28.43
N ARG A 373 -52.23 25.71 -28.58
CA ARG A 373 -52.32 24.45 -27.83
C ARG A 373 -51.19 23.50 -28.23
N TRP A 374 -50.96 23.28 -29.51
CA TRP A 374 -49.86 22.45 -30.00
C TRP A 374 -48.50 22.99 -29.56
N ARG A 375 -48.32 24.32 -29.50
CA ARG A 375 -47.08 24.92 -29.01
C ARG A 375 -46.86 24.63 -27.52
N ARG A 376 -47.91 24.74 -26.70
CA ARG A 376 -47.85 24.42 -25.26
C ARG A 376 -47.58 22.93 -25.04
N GLU A 377 -48.32 22.06 -25.72
CA GLU A 377 -48.11 20.61 -25.66
C GLU A 377 -46.68 20.25 -26.08
N HIS A 378 -46.18 20.80 -27.19
CA HIS A 378 -44.79 20.60 -27.62
C HIS A 378 -43.77 21.08 -26.58
N ALA A 379 -43.96 22.26 -25.98
CA ALA A 379 -43.07 22.78 -24.95
C ALA A 379 -43.00 21.83 -23.74
N LEU A 380 -44.14 21.31 -23.29
CA LEU A 380 -44.20 20.33 -22.20
C LEU A 380 -43.52 19.01 -22.57
N ARG A 381 -43.75 18.49 -23.78
CA ARG A 381 -43.08 17.26 -24.25
C ARG A 381 -41.57 17.44 -24.27
N LYS A 382 -41.10 18.56 -24.83
CA LYS A 382 -39.68 18.89 -24.88
C LYS A 382 -39.07 18.98 -23.49
N THR A 383 -39.67 19.74 -22.57
CA THR A 383 -39.20 19.82 -21.18
C THR A 383 -39.17 18.45 -20.50
N GLY A 384 -40.16 17.58 -20.76
CA GLY A 384 -40.18 16.22 -20.26
C GLY A 384 -38.98 15.39 -20.73
N ILE A 385 -38.67 15.44 -22.03
CA ILE A 385 -37.50 14.76 -22.61
C ILE A 385 -36.19 15.37 -22.10
N ASP A 386 -36.08 16.70 -22.03
CA ASP A 386 -34.88 17.38 -21.53
C ASP A 386 -34.62 17.01 -20.05
N ASN A 387 -35.68 16.91 -19.24
CA ASN A 387 -35.59 16.44 -17.85
C ASN A 387 -35.16 14.98 -17.77
N LEU A 388 -35.64 14.12 -18.67
CA LEU A 388 -35.22 12.71 -18.72
C LEU A 388 -33.73 12.59 -19.07
N PHE A 389 -33.26 13.31 -20.09
CA PHE A 389 -31.82 13.35 -20.42
C PHE A 389 -30.99 13.88 -19.26
N SER A 390 -31.44 14.95 -18.61
CA SER A 390 -30.76 15.52 -17.45
C SER A 390 -30.67 14.51 -16.30
N ALA A 391 -31.77 13.82 -15.98
CA ALA A 391 -31.79 12.79 -14.94
C ALA A 391 -30.83 11.63 -15.25
N ILE A 392 -30.77 11.18 -16.51
CA ILE A 392 -29.85 10.12 -16.93
C ILE A 392 -28.40 10.58 -16.76
N LYS A 393 -28.07 11.79 -17.24
CA LYS A 393 -26.72 12.36 -17.13
C LYS A 393 -26.29 12.50 -15.68
N THR A 394 -27.15 13.04 -14.82
CA THR A 394 -26.84 13.17 -13.38
C THR A 394 -26.61 11.80 -12.74
N GLN A 395 -27.46 10.79 -13.03
CA GLN A 395 -27.24 9.43 -12.51
C GLN A 395 -25.92 8.82 -13.02
N LEU A 396 -25.56 9.06 -14.28
CA LEU A 396 -24.29 8.59 -14.86
C LEU A 396 -23.09 9.28 -14.18
N GLU A 397 -23.14 10.61 -14.03
CA GLU A 397 -22.11 11.40 -13.36
C GLU A 397 -21.92 10.94 -11.91
N GLU A 398 -23.00 10.79 -11.14
CA GLU A 398 -22.94 10.28 -9.76
C GLU A 398 -22.33 8.88 -9.68
N ASN A 399 -22.62 8.01 -10.64
CA ASN A 399 -22.07 6.65 -10.66
C ASN A 399 -20.60 6.62 -11.08
N ILE A 400 -20.19 7.50 -11.99
CA ILE A 400 -18.78 7.70 -12.36
C ILE A 400 -18.01 8.22 -11.15
N ASP A 401 -18.53 9.24 -10.45
CA ASP A 401 -17.89 9.81 -9.26
C ASP A 401 -17.74 8.76 -8.14
N LYS A 402 -18.77 7.94 -7.88
CA LYS A 402 -18.68 6.81 -6.94
C LYS A 402 -17.60 5.82 -7.34
N CYS A 403 -17.48 5.48 -8.63
CA CYS A 403 -16.43 4.59 -9.11
C CYS A 403 -15.03 5.21 -8.88
N LEU A 404 -14.86 6.49 -9.18
CA LEU A 404 -13.59 7.19 -9.00
C LEU A 404 -13.20 7.31 -7.52
N ASP A 405 -14.16 7.54 -6.63
CA ASP A 405 -13.91 7.63 -5.20
C ASP A 405 -13.59 6.26 -4.59
N GLU A 406 -14.29 5.20 -4.98
CA GLU A 406 -13.92 3.83 -4.61
C GLU A 406 -12.52 3.46 -5.13
N GLN A 407 -12.17 3.85 -6.36
CA GLN A 407 -10.83 3.65 -6.90
C GLN A 407 -9.76 4.39 -6.07
N ARG A 408 -10.02 5.64 -5.67
CA ARG A 408 -9.10 6.43 -4.82
C ARG A 408 -8.87 5.74 -3.48
N ILE A 409 -9.92 5.27 -2.81
CA ILE A 409 -9.82 4.54 -1.54
C ILE A 409 -8.99 3.27 -1.72
N LEU A 410 -9.27 2.48 -2.76
CA LEU A 410 -8.52 1.26 -3.04
C LEU A 410 -7.05 1.52 -3.35
N ILE A 411 -6.72 2.62 -4.03
CA ILE A 411 -5.32 3.01 -4.26
C ILE A 411 -4.62 3.28 -2.94
N SER A 412 -5.21 4.07 -2.04
CA SER A 412 -4.64 4.33 -0.72
C SER A 412 -4.47 3.06 0.11
N GLU A 413 -5.45 2.16 0.12
CA GLU A 413 -5.34 0.87 0.80
C GLU A 413 -4.24 -0.04 0.21
N ARG A 414 -4.07 -0.02 -1.13
CA ARG A 414 -2.98 -0.75 -1.80
C ARG A 414 -1.62 -0.19 -1.43
N GLU A 415 -1.47 1.14 -1.37
CA GLU A 415 -0.24 1.79 -0.94
C GLU A 415 0.13 1.43 0.50
N GLU A 416 -0.87 1.40 1.41
CA GLU A 416 -0.67 0.96 2.79
C GLU A 416 -0.23 -0.51 2.85
N LEU A 417 -0.91 -1.40 2.12
CA LEU A 417 -0.51 -2.81 2.03
C LEU A 417 0.90 -2.99 1.48
N ILE A 418 1.28 -2.23 0.44
CA ILE A 418 2.63 -2.27 -0.13
C ILE A 418 3.64 -1.85 0.93
N SER A 419 3.38 -0.77 1.69
CA SER A 419 4.27 -0.35 2.78
C SER A 419 4.43 -1.42 3.86
N ILE A 420 3.35 -2.13 4.20
CA ILE A 420 3.41 -3.25 5.16
C ILE A 420 4.23 -4.41 4.60
N ILE A 421 4.02 -4.77 3.33
CA ILE A 421 4.76 -5.84 2.64
C ILE A 421 6.25 -5.50 2.55
N GLU A 422 6.61 -4.25 2.23
CA GLU A 422 8.00 -3.78 2.17
C GLU A 422 8.68 -3.89 3.54
N LYS A 423 8.04 -3.39 4.60
CA LYS A 423 8.56 -3.52 5.97
C LYS A 423 8.71 -4.98 6.40
N GLY A 424 7.74 -5.82 6.07
CA GLY A 424 7.81 -7.25 6.38
C GLY A 424 8.91 -7.96 5.59
N ASN A 425 9.13 -7.61 4.32
CA ASN A 425 10.25 -8.12 3.52
C ASN A 425 11.60 -7.68 4.07
N ASP A 426 11.74 -6.45 4.56
CA ASP A 426 12.98 -5.99 5.16
C ASP A 426 13.27 -6.69 6.50
N GLU A 427 12.25 -6.93 7.32
CA GLU A 427 12.36 -7.78 8.51
C GLU A 427 12.73 -9.22 8.14
N LEU A 428 12.16 -9.76 7.06
CA LEU A 428 12.49 -11.10 6.58
C LEU A 428 13.95 -11.20 6.13
N LYS A 429 14.45 -10.22 5.37
CA LYS A 429 15.87 -10.13 5.01
C LYS A 429 16.77 -10.05 6.24
N ARG A 430 16.35 -9.30 7.27
CA ARG A 430 17.09 -9.21 8.54
C ARG A 430 17.16 -10.55 9.26
N LEU A 431 16.05 -11.27 9.37
CA LEU A 431 16.01 -12.61 9.96
C LEU A 431 16.82 -13.63 9.14
N GLU A 432 16.80 -13.53 7.81
CA GLU A 432 17.61 -14.37 6.93
C GLU A 432 19.11 -14.06 7.09
N ALA A 433 19.51 -12.79 7.19
CA ALA A 433 20.89 -12.40 7.50
C ALA A 433 21.34 -12.91 8.88
N GLU A 434 20.52 -12.73 9.92
CA GLU A 434 20.79 -13.25 11.27
C GLU A 434 20.88 -14.79 11.30
N SER A 435 20.16 -15.49 10.42
CA SER A 435 20.29 -16.95 10.25
C SER A 435 21.57 -17.33 9.51
N ALA A 436 21.96 -16.58 8.47
CA ALA A 436 23.20 -16.81 7.73
C ALA A 436 24.44 -16.60 8.62
N GLU A 437 24.45 -15.56 9.46
CA GLU A 437 25.50 -15.31 10.45
C GLU A 437 25.63 -16.46 11.46
N PHE A 438 24.50 -17.06 11.87
CA PHE A 438 24.50 -18.24 12.75
C PHE A 438 25.19 -19.43 12.08
N TYR A 439 24.87 -19.71 10.81
CA TYR A 439 25.51 -20.80 10.06
C TYR A 439 26.99 -20.54 9.77
N GLU A 440 27.41 -19.28 9.63
CA GLU A 440 28.82 -18.90 9.48
C GLU A 440 29.60 -19.10 10.80
N GLN A 441 28.98 -18.79 11.95
CA GLN A 441 29.56 -19.03 13.27
C GLN A 441 29.57 -20.51 13.69
N TYR A 442 28.63 -21.30 13.20
CA TYR A 442 28.50 -22.73 13.52
C TYR A 442 28.42 -23.61 12.26
N PRO A 443 29.54 -23.78 11.52
CA PRO A 443 29.56 -24.52 10.25
C PRO A 443 29.13 -25.99 10.37
N ASP A 444 29.34 -26.59 11.54
CA ASP A 444 28.97 -27.99 11.82
C ASP A 444 27.45 -28.23 11.72
N TYR A 445 26.62 -27.20 11.92
CA TYR A 445 25.16 -27.28 11.75
C TYR A 445 24.71 -27.15 10.29
N CYS A 446 25.54 -26.55 9.43
CA CYS A 446 25.27 -26.41 8.00
C CYS A 446 25.37 -27.75 7.24
N SER A 447 26.12 -28.71 7.78
CA SER A 447 26.46 -29.96 7.09
C SER A 447 25.38 -31.04 7.16
N SER A 448 24.36 -30.90 8.01
CA SER A 448 23.32 -31.93 8.17
C SER A 448 22.19 -31.81 7.14
N ASP A 449 21.92 -30.63 6.57
CA ASP A 449 20.82 -30.42 5.62
C ASP A 449 21.23 -30.57 4.15
N ASN A 450 22.52 -30.40 3.82
CA ASN A 450 23.00 -30.55 2.44
C ASN A 450 23.02 -32.01 1.94
N ASN A 451 23.22 -32.99 2.82
CA ASN A 451 23.21 -34.41 2.41
C ASN A 451 21.81 -34.94 2.05
N ASN A 452 20.73 -34.32 2.57
CA ASN A 452 19.36 -34.71 2.21
C ASN A 452 18.83 -33.93 0.99
N ASN A 453 19.33 -32.71 0.74
CA ASN A 453 18.90 -31.93 -0.41
C ASN A 453 19.56 -32.37 -1.73
N ASP A 454 20.76 -32.95 -1.71
CA ASP A 454 21.38 -33.51 -2.93
C ASP A 454 20.60 -34.74 -3.46
N GLU A 455 19.97 -35.52 -2.57
CA GLU A 455 19.17 -36.69 -2.98
C GLU A 455 17.80 -36.27 -3.56
N ILE A 456 17.21 -35.18 -3.04
CA ILE A 456 15.91 -34.64 -3.51
C ILE A 456 16.09 -33.78 -4.78
N GLN A 457 17.11 -32.91 -4.85
CA GLN A 457 17.43 -32.14 -6.06
C GLN A 457 17.88 -33.03 -7.23
N SER A 458 18.53 -34.17 -6.96
CA SER A 458 18.81 -35.20 -7.96
C SER A 458 17.52 -35.76 -8.58
N SER A 459 16.50 -36.03 -7.75
CA SER A 459 15.22 -36.56 -8.23
C SER A 459 14.42 -35.52 -9.05
N ASP A 460 14.30 -34.28 -8.58
CA ASP A 460 13.58 -33.21 -9.27
C ASP A 460 14.28 -32.76 -10.57
N SER A 461 15.61 -32.76 -10.60
CA SER A 461 16.40 -32.46 -11.81
C SER A 461 16.23 -33.53 -12.89
N THR A 462 16.06 -34.81 -12.50
CA THR A 462 15.75 -35.87 -13.48
C THR A 462 14.33 -35.76 -14.04
N ASP A 463 13.36 -35.31 -13.26
CA ASP A 463 11.99 -35.11 -13.74
C ASP A 463 11.85 -33.84 -14.60
N TYR A 464 12.56 -32.76 -14.26
CA TYR A 464 12.65 -31.59 -15.14
C TYR A 464 13.29 -31.92 -16.50
N ARG A 465 14.37 -32.71 -16.53
CA ARG A 465 14.98 -33.19 -17.79
C ARG A 465 14.05 -34.08 -18.61
N LYS A 466 13.21 -34.89 -17.97
CA LYS A 466 12.20 -35.70 -18.67
C LYS A 466 11.09 -34.82 -19.24
N PHE A 467 10.65 -33.81 -18.49
CA PHE A 467 9.66 -32.84 -18.94
C PHE A 467 10.19 -32.03 -20.13
N GLU A 468 11.42 -31.52 -20.05
CA GLU A 468 12.07 -30.76 -21.13
C GLU A 468 12.28 -31.61 -22.40
N LYS A 469 12.71 -32.87 -22.26
CA LYS A 469 12.75 -33.82 -23.39
C LYS A 469 11.38 -34.10 -24.00
N THR A 470 10.33 -34.05 -23.20
CA THR A 470 8.95 -34.27 -23.68
C THR A 470 8.42 -33.02 -24.39
N ALA A 471 8.67 -31.83 -23.85
CA ALA A 471 8.35 -30.55 -24.47
C ALA A 471 9.06 -30.37 -25.83
N LEU A 472 10.35 -30.70 -25.91
CA LEU A 472 11.11 -30.68 -27.17
C LEU A 472 10.54 -31.65 -28.22
N LYS A 473 10.07 -32.83 -27.81
CA LYS A 473 9.40 -33.79 -28.72
C LYS A 473 8.03 -33.29 -29.20
N VAL A 474 7.30 -32.55 -28.36
CA VAL A 474 6.02 -31.93 -28.73
C VAL A 474 6.28 -30.80 -29.74
N MET A 475 7.25 -29.93 -29.48
CA MET A 475 7.65 -28.88 -30.43
C MET A 475 8.11 -29.44 -31.77
N ASP A 476 8.91 -30.51 -31.78
CA ASP A 476 9.34 -31.17 -33.03
C ASP A 476 8.14 -31.78 -33.80
N ARG A 477 7.14 -32.31 -33.08
CA ARG A 477 5.88 -32.76 -33.70
C ARG A 477 5.06 -31.61 -34.26
N GLU A 478 4.95 -30.49 -33.53
CA GLU A 478 4.24 -29.30 -34.01
C GLU A 478 4.92 -28.69 -35.23
N GLN A 479 6.25 -28.62 -35.25
CA GLN A 479 7.00 -28.17 -36.42
C GLN A 479 6.83 -29.12 -37.61
N LYS A 480 6.80 -30.44 -37.39
CA LYS A 480 6.48 -31.42 -38.44
C LYS A 480 5.05 -31.26 -38.96
N LEU A 481 4.09 -31.04 -38.07
CA LEU A 481 2.69 -30.75 -38.45
C LEU A 481 2.60 -29.45 -39.25
N LEU A 482 3.28 -28.38 -38.84
CA LEU A 482 3.33 -27.12 -39.59
C LEU A 482 3.98 -27.32 -40.97
N ALA A 483 5.06 -28.09 -41.06
CA ALA A 483 5.70 -28.43 -42.33
C ALA A 483 4.82 -29.32 -43.22
N GLU A 484 4.03 -30.22 -42.63
CA GLU A 484 3.08 -31.07 -43.34
C GLU A 484 1.86 -30.26 -43.82
N MET A 485 1.32 -29.37 -42.99
CA MET A 485 0.27 -28.43 -43.37
C MET A 485 0.75 -27.46 -44.45
N ALA A 486 2.00 -27.01 -44.41
CA ALA A 486 2.62 -26.21 -45.46
C ALA A 486 2.75 -27.02 -46.76
N ARG A 487 3.20 -28.28 -46.69
CA ARG A 487 3.28 -29.19 -47.85
C ARG A 487 1.92 -29.47 -48.47
N MET A 488 0.86 -29.49 -47.66
CA MET A 488 -0.52 -29.69 -48.08
C MET A 488 -1.22 -28.39 -48.48
N ASN A 489 -0.51 -27.25 -48.50
CA ASN A 489 -1.06 -25.91 -48.76
C ASN A 489 -2.27 -25.55 -47.87
N LEU A 490 -2.32 -26.08 -46.64
CA LEU A 490 -3.42 -25.88 -45.70
C LEU A 490 -3.31 -24.60 -44.86
N LEU A 491 -2.17 -23.90 -44.94
CA LEU A 491 -1.92 -22.69 -44.13
C LEU A 491 -2.59 -21.42 -44.69
N ASP A 492 -3.03 -21.42 -45.96
CA ASP A 492 -3.54 -20.22 -46.65
C ASP A 492 -4.89 -20.42 -47.38
N ASP A 493 -5.54 -21.57 -47.25
CA ASP A 493 -6.76 -21.87 -48.03
C ASP A 493 -8.03 -21.76 -47.16
N SER A 494 -8.68 -20.59 -47.19
CA SER A 494 -10.01 -20.36 -46.58
C SER A 494 -11.16 -21.13 -47.28
N LYS A 495 -10.83 -22.07 -48.17
CA LYS A 495 -11.76 -22.79 -49.05
C LYS A 495 -11.83 -24.30 -48.81
N LEU A 496 -11.36 -24.80 -47.66
CA LEU A 496 -11.47 -26.23 -47.31
C LEU A 496 -12.86 -26.67 -46.78
N THR A 497 -13.94 -26.03 -47.24
CA THR A 497 -15.33 -26.38 -46.93
C THR A 497 -16.16 -26.71 -48.18
N ASP A 498 -15.54 -27.12 -49.30
CA ASP A 498 -16.30 -27.65 -50.44
C ASP A 498 -16.30 -29.18 -50.46
N HIS A 499 -17.32 -29.77 -49.83
CA HIS A 499 -17.57 -31.23 -49.81
C HIS A 499 -18.32 -31.74 -51.05
N ARG A 500 -18.23 -31.06 -52.20
CA ARG A 500 -18.86 -31.55 -53.43
C ARG A 500 -18.14 -32.76 -54.00
N ARG A 501 -18.80 -33.93 -53.97
CA ARG A 501 -18.43 -35.15 -54.69
C ARG A 501 -18.17 -34.82 -56.17
N LYS A 502 -16.92 -34.95 -56.61
CA LYS A 502 -16.60 -34.98 -58.05
C LYS A 502 -17.06 -36.32 -58.62
N LYS A 503 -17.99 -36.27 -59.59
CA LYS A 503 -18.35 -37.44 -60.41
C LYS A 503 -17.13 -37.82 -61.24
N SER A 504 -16.67 -39.05 -61.08
CA SER A 504 -15.74 -39.70 -61.98
C SER A 504 -16.45 -39.96 -63.32
N VAL A 505 -15.87 -39.44 -64.39
CA VAL A 505 -16.18 -39.83 -65.76
C VAL A 505 -15.20 -40.95 -66.10
N TRP A 506 -15.72 -42.11 -66.48
CA TRP A 506 -14.96 -43.21 -67.08
C TRP A 506 -14.77 -42.96 -68.57
#